data_AF-A0A419JV99-F1
#
_entry.id   AF-A0A419JV99-F1
#
_cell.length_a   1.000
_cell.length_b   1.000
_cell.length_c   1.000
_cell.angle_alpha   90.00
_cell.angle_beta   90.00
_cell.angle_gamma   90.00
#
_symmetry.space_group_name_H-M   'P 1'
#
loop_
_entity.id
_entity.type
_entity.pdbx_description
1 polymer ?
#
loop_
_entity_poly.entity_id
_entity_poly.type
_entity_poly.pdbx_seq_one_letter_code
_entity_poly.pdbx_strand_id
1 'polypeptide(L)' 'MNRPNIVLITTDQHNAEILGCTGNPVVRTPNIDSLAENGTVFTQAFTPYPLCTPARTSIFTGLEPRHQSPPQHKHELPS' A
#
# COMPACT_ATOMS: atom_id res chain seq x y z
N MET A 1 1.66 30.61 3.92
CA MET A 1 1.43 29.35 3.19
C MET A 1 0.12 28.74 3.66
N ASN A 2 -0.75 28.32 2.73
CA ASN A 2 -1.98 27.60 3.05
C ASN A 2 -1.65 26.15 3.44
N ARG A 3 -2.29 25.59 4.48
CA ARG A 3 -2.05 24.19 4.88
C ARG A 3 -2.75 23.26 3.88
N PRO A 4 -2.01 22.37 3.19
CA PRO A 4 -2.63 21.46 2.24
C PRO A 4 -3.46 20.39 2.96
N ASN A 5 -4.51 19.91 2.31
CA ASN A 5 -5.19 18.69 2.71
C ASN A 5 -4.42 17.48 2.14
N ILE A 6 -4.25 16.45 2.95
CA ILE A 6 -3.56 15.21 2.56
C ILE A 6 -4.59 14.08 2.53
N VAL A 7 -4.69 13.39 1.39
CA VAL A 7 -5.55 12.21 1.23
C VAL A 7 -4.66 11.01 0.94
N LEU A 8 -4.67 10.01 1.82
CA LEU A 8 -3.96 8.75 1.65
C LEU A 8 -4.96 7.68 1.18
N ILE A 9 -4.82 7.24 -0.06
CA ILE A 9 -5.62 6.16 -0.64
C ILE A 9 -4.78 4.88 -0.63
N THR A 10 -5.32 3.81 -0.04
CA THR A 10 -4.70 2.48 -0.07
C THR A 10 -5.67 1.46 -0.66
N THR A 11 -5.12 0.38 -1.21
CA THR A 11 -5.89 -0.73 -1.79
C THR A 11 -5.38 -2.04 -1.17
N ASP A 12 -6.27 -3.02 -0.99
CA ASP A 12 -5.90 -4.33 -0.43
C ASP A 12 -5.58 -5.33 -1.56
N GLN A 13 -4.50 -6.09 -1.39
CA GLN A 13 -4.03 -7.11 -2.35
C GLN A 13 -3.86 -6.64 -3.81
N HIS A 14 -3.56 -5.35 -4.02
CA HIS A 14 -3.39 -4.79 -5.36
C HIS A 14 -2.01 -5.14 -5.93
N ASN A 15 -2.00 -5.84 -7.06
CA ASN A 15 -0.78 -6.12 -7.82
C ASN A 15 -0.27 -4.84 -8.51
N ALA A 16 1.01 -4.51 -8.32
CA ALA A 16 1.63 -3.32 -8.89
C ALA A 16 1.67 -3.30 -10.43
N GLU A 17 1.51 -4.43 -11.12
CA GLU A 17 1.63 -4.52 -12.58
C GLU A 17 0.29 -4.45 -13.33
N ILE A 18 -0.84 -4.33 -12.61
CA ILE A 18 -2.17 -4.41 -13.22
C ILE A 18 -2.75 -3.06 -13.66
N LEU A 19 -2.04 -1.95 -13.46
CA LEU A 19 -2.50 -0.62 -13.82
C LEU A 19 -2.18 -0.29 -15.29
N GLY A 20 -3.00 0.56 -15.90
CA GLY A 20 -2.72 1.11 -17.23
C GLY A 20 -1.39 1.87 -17.25
N CYS A 21 -1.14 2.72 -16.25
CA CYS A 21 0.12 3.45 -16.08
C CYS A 21 1.34 2.57 -15.79
N THR A 22 1.15 1.29 -15.48
CA THR A 22 2.24 0.30 -15.32
C THR A 22 2.39 -0.60 -16.55
N GLY A 23 1.68 -0.29 -17.64
CA GLY A 23 1.80 -0.97 -18.93
C GLY A 23 0.82 -2.12 -19.16
N ASN A 24 -0.20 -2.29 -18.31
CA ASN A 24 -1.20 -3.34 -18.51
C ASN A 24 -2.10 -3.00 -19.72
N PRO A 25 -2.20 -3.85 -20.76
CA PRO A 25 -2.96 -3.53 -21.98
C PRO A 25 -4.46 -3.83 -21.87
N VAL A 26 -4.92 -4.49 -20.80
CA VAL A 26 -6.30 -4.98 -20.66
C VAL A 26 -7.08 -4.16 -19.63
N VAL A 27 -6.48 -3.91 -18.48
CA VAL A 27 -7.13 -3.25 -17.35
C VAL A 27 -7.24 -1.75 -17.64
N ARG A 28 -8.42 -1.19 -17.43
CA ARG A 28 -8.70 0.24 -17.65
C ARG A 28 -8.77 0.97 -16.32
N THR A 29 -7.78 1.80 -16.02
CA THR A 29 -7.65 2.54 -14.75
C THR A 29 -7.54 4.06 -14.95
N PRO A 30 -8.43 4.70 -15.75
CA PRO A 30 -8.23 6.06 -16.23
C PRO A 30 -8.03 7.12 -15.13
N ASN A 31 -8.66 6.95 -13.96
CA ASN A 31 -8.49 7.88 -12.84
C ASN A 31 -7.13 7.73 -12.14
N ILE A 32 -6.60 6.51 -12.05
CA ILE A 32 -5.26 6.25 -11.48
C ILE A 32 -4.19 6.65 -12.48
N ASP A 33 -4.43 6.39 -13.77
CA ASP A 33 -3.53 6.78 -14.86
C ASP A 33 -3.42 8.31 -14.92
N SER A 34 -4.55 9.03 -14.83
CA SER A 34 -4.56 10.50 -14.73
C SER A 34 -3.81 11.02 -13.49
N LEU A 35 -3.92 10.34 -12.34
CA LEU A 35 -3.15 10.70 -11.15
C LEU A 35 -1.64 10.50 -11.35
N ALA A 36 -1.24 9.42 -12.04
CA ALA A 36 0.15 9.14 -12.39
C ALA A 36 0.74 10.18 -13.34
N GLU A 37 -0.01 10.60 -14.37
CA GLU A 37 0.39 11.63 -15.34
C GLU A 37 0.59 13.02 -14.70
N ASN A 38 -0.21 13.35 -13.69
CA ASN A 38 -0.17 14.64 -13.00
C ASN A 38 0.67 14.61 -11.71
N GLY A 39 1.40 13.51 -11.46
CA GLY A 39 2.11 13.27 -10.22
C GLY A 39 3.44 12.56 -10.42
N THR A 40 3.85 11.82 -9.39
CA THR A 40 5.10 11.03 -9.40
C THR A 40 4.77 9.57 -9.17
N VAL A 41 5.28 8.71 -10.06
CA VAL A 41 5.16 7.25 -9.95
C VAL A 41 6.46 6.68 -9.34
N PHE A 42 6.32 5.89 -8.29
CA PHE A 42 7.43 5.15 -7.70
C PHE A 42 7.45 3.72 -8.25
N THR A 43 8.43 3.40 -9.10
CA THR A 43 8.58 2.06 -9.71
C THR A 43 9.22 1.02 -8.79
N GLN A 44 9.76 1.47 -7.65
CA GLN A 44 10.44 0.62 -6.66
C GLN A 44 9.89 0.91 -5.25
N ALA A 45 8.59 0.69 -5.06
CA ALA A 45 7.89 0.81 -3.78
C ALA A 45 7.61 -0.58 -3.20
N PHE A 46 8.18 -0.89 -2.03
CA PHE A 46 8.09 -2.21 -1.42
C PHE A 46 7.23 -2.17 -0.14
N THR A 47 6.35 -3.17 0.02
CA THR A 47 5.65 -3.35 1.30
C THR A 47 6.63 -3.84 2.37
N PRO A 48 6.60 -3.29 3.59
CA PRO A 48 7.50 -3.73 4.66
C PRO A 48 7.15 -5.14 5.18
N TYR A 49 5.94 -5.64 4.90
CA TYR A 49 5.49 -6.97 5.29
C TYR A 49 4.39 -7.49 4.34
N PRO A 50 4.33 -8.81 4.03
CA PRO A 50 3.35 -9.36 3.09
C PRO A 50 1.93 -9.57 3.68
N LEU A 51 1.74 -9.32 4.98
CA LEU A 51 0.43 -9.37 5.64
C LEU A 51 -0.15 -7.99 5.88
N CYS A 52 -1.47 -7.93 5.77
CA CYS A 52 -2.23 -6.70 5.70
C CYS A 52 -2.17 -5.86 6.99
N THR A 53 -2.26 -6.46 8.17
CA THR A 53 -2.17 -5.76 9.47
C THR A 53 -0.81 -5.10 9.70
N PRO A 54 0.33 -5.82 9.71
CA PRO A 54 1.63 -5.21 9.94
C PRO A 54 2.03 -4.21 8.83
N ALA A 55 1.65 -4.44 7.57
CA ALA A 55 1.87 -3.49 6.49
C ALA A 55 1.15 -2.15 6.74
N ARG A 56 -0.14 -2.19 7.11
CA ARG A 56 -0.91 -0.99 7.44
C ARG A 56 -0.41 -0.29 8.69
N THR A 57 -0.06 -1.04 9.74
CA THR A 57 0.54 -0.45 10.94
C THR A 57 1.83 0.29 10.60
N SER A 58 2.70 -0.27 9.74
CA SER A 58 3.91 0.43 9.29
C SER A 58 3.61 1.74 8.56
N ILE A 59 2.55 1.81 7.75
CA ILE A 59 2.13 3.05 7.08
C ILE A 59 1.72 4.12 8.12
N PHE A 60 0.95 3.73 9.13
CA PHE A 60 0.43 4.68 10.13
C PHE A 60 1.48 5.14 11.15
N THR A 61 2.43 4.27 11.52
CA THR A 61 3.41 4.58 12.56
C THR A 61 4.75 5.06 11.98
N GLY A 62 5.02 4.79 10.71
CA GLY A 62 6.34 5.01 10.11
C GLY A 62 7.44 4.08 10.66
N LEU A 63 7.05 2.96 11.29
CA LEU A 63 7.99 2.00 11.92
C LEU A 63 8.00 0.66 11.19
N GLU A 64 9.16 0.03 11.14
CA GLU A 64 9.31 -1.35 10.64
C GLU A 64 8.47 -2.35 11.48
N PRO A 65 7.97 -3.44 10.88
CA PRO A 65 7.15 -4.44 11.58
C PRO A 65 7.81 -5.01 12.83
N ARG A 66 9.14 -5.14 12.85
CA ARG A 66 9.90 -5.65 14.02
C ARG A 66 9.83 -4.77 15.26
N HIS A 67 9.47 -3.49 15.10
CA HIS A 67 9.29 -2.55 16.21
C HIS A 67 7.83 -2.48 16.68
N GLN A 68 6.95 -3.29 16.08
CA GLN A 68 5.54 -3.33 16.41
C GLN A 68 5.28 -4.57 17.29
N SER A 69 4.41 -4.43 18.28
CA SER A 69 3.93 -5.58 19.05
C SER A 69 3.34 -6.63 18.10
N PRO A 70 3.58 -7.93 18.33
CA PRO A 70 3.10 -8.97 17.43
C PRO A 70 1.57 -8.86 17.28
N PRO A 71 1.03 -8.93 16.05
CA PRO A 71 -0.41 -9.10 15.87
C PRO A 71 -0.77 -10.43 16.53
N GLN A 72 -1.43 -10.37 17.68
CA GLN A 72 -1.89 -11.54 18.41
C GLN A 72 -2.98 -12.24 17.59
N HIS A 73 -2.60 -13.11 16.66
CA HIS A 73 -3.49 -14.16 16.15
C HIS A 73 -3.38 -15.35 17.09
N LYS A 74 -4.13 -15.26 18.19
CA LYS A 74 -4.45 -16.35 19.11
C LYS A 74 -5.21 -17.43 18.35
N HIS A 75 -4.49 -18.35 17.74
CA HIS A 75 -4.97 -19.71 17.56
C HIS A 75 -3.93 -20.61 18.25
N GLU A 76 -4.17 -20.85 19.53
CA GLU A 76 -3.52 -21.97 20.23
C GLU A 76 -3.84 -23.22 19.42
N LEU A 77 -2.83 -23.81 18.78
CA LEU A 77 -2.94 -25.17 18.26
C LEU A 77 -3.16 -26.06 19.50
N PRO A 78 -4.27 -26.83 19.58
CA PRO A 78 -4.43 -27.75 20.69
C PRO A 78 -3.31 -28.78 20.64
N SER A 79 -2.64 -28.94 21.79
CA SER A 79 -1.71 -30.02 22.11
C SER A 79 -2.34 -31.39 21.95
#